data_AF-A0A524CSI7-F1
#
_entry.id   AF-A0A524CSI7-F1
#
_cell.length_a   1.000
_cell.length_b   1.000
_cell.length_c   1.000
_cell.angle_alpha   90.00
_cell.angle_beta   90.00
_cell.angle_gamma   90.00
#
_symmetry.space_group_name_H-M   'P 1'
#
loop_
_entity.id
_entity.type
_entity.pdbx_description
1 polymer ?
#
loop_
_entity_poly.entity_id
_entity_poly.type
_entity_poly.pdbx_seq_one_letter_code
_entity_poly.pdbx_strand_id
1 'polypeptide(L)'
;MTSGEFGSSREKCPYCGAVYRYASSSFDEEGRVSCQNCGKVFGAASTGPSIGGQGLEIDVEPTTPFRTPSLFSEEAVRVKCPHCGAKYLYKDEHRTEEGKYRCQNCGREIETDGERVVIYETRGDSGPAMNGAIAVLLLIIFLFVPIPIMIPAILCILCGLGVSRATGFDDTDHVVVGKSDQGPSLD
;
A
#
# COMPACT_ATOMS: atom_id res chain seq x y z
N MET A 1 -21.09 15.03 28.47
CA MET A 1 -19.89 14.48 27.81
C MET A 1 -20.26 13.09 27.31
N THR A 2 -20.66 12.98 26.05
CA THR A 2 -20.99 11.69 25.42
C THR A 2 -19.70 11.04 24.96
N SER A 3 -19.26 9.99 25.65
CA SER A 3 -18.21 9.09 25.18
C SER A 3 -18.69 8.42 23.90
N GLY A 4 -18.26 8.94 22.75
CA GLY A 4 -18.51 8.31 21.46
C GLY A 4 -17.81 6.95 21.43
N GLU A 5 -18.58 5.88 21.24
CA GLU A 5 -18.04 4.55 20.97
C GLU A 5 -17.29 4.59 19.64
N PHE A 6 -15.96 4.57 19.70
CA PHE A 6 -15.13 4.37 18.52
C PHE A 6 -15.29 2.91 18.07
N GLY A 7 -16.13 2.70 17.06
CA GLY A 7 -16.27 1.40 16.42
C GLY A 7 -14.90 0.91 15.90
N SER A 8 -14.57 -0.33 16.22
CA SER A 8 -13.47 -1.03 15.57
C SER A 8 -14.01 -2.33 14.98
N SER A 9 -13.81 -2.57 13.68
CA SER A 9 -14.18 -3.84 13.04
C SER A 9 -12.96 -4.72 12.86
N ARG A 10 -13.17 -6.04 12.85
CA ARG A 10 -12.11 -7.03 12.62
C ARG A 10 -12.29 -7.59 11.21
N GLU A 11 -11.39 -7.24 10.31
CA GLU A 11 -11.49 -7.61 8.89
C GLU A 11 -10.36 -8.56 8.50
N LYS A 12 -10.67 -9.49 7.60
CA LYS A 12 -9.69 -10.40 6.99
C LYS A 12 -9.38 -9.93 5.57
N CYS A 13 -8.11 -9.63 5.30
CA CYS A 13 -7.68 -9.27 3.95
C CYS A 13 -7.88 -10.45 2.99
N PRO A 14 -8.60 -10.27 1.87
CA PRO A 14 -8.85 -11.35 0.90
C PRO A 14 -7.59 -11.76 0.13
N TYR A 15 -6.58 -10.88 0.05
CA TYR A 15 -5.36 -11.13 -0.72
C TYR A 15 -4.31 -11.93 0.05
N CYS A 16 -4.00 -11.55 1.30
CA CYS A 16 -2.95 -12.21 2.09
C CYS A 16 -3.51 -13.10 3.22
N GLY A 17 -4.79 -12.98 3.56
CA GLY A 17 -5.45 -13.72 4.63
C GLY A 17 -5.14 -13.24 6.05
N ALA A 18 -4.38 -12.16 6.21
CA ALA A 18 -4.13 -11.54 7.51
C ALA A 18 -5.41 -10.93 8.09
N VAL A 19 -5.53 -10.91 9.41
CA VAL A 19 -6.71 -10.43 10.13
C VAL A 19 -6.30 -9.29 11.05
N TYR A 20 -6.85 -8.09 10.84
CA TYR A 20 -6.54 -6.89 11.60
C TYR A 20 -7.79 -6.28 12.21
N ARG A 21 -7.58 -5.43 13.23
CA ARG A 21 -8.62 -4.58 13.79
C ARG A 21 -8.42 -3.18 13.22
N TYR A 22 -9.43 -2.68 12.52
CA TYR A 22 -9.41 -1.37 11.90
C TYR A 22 -10.31 -0.43 12.69
N ALA A 23 -9.83 0.78 12.96
CA ALA A 23 -10.67 1.84 13.48
C ALA A 23 -11.61 2.32 12.36
N SER A 24 -12.78 2.84 12.70
CA SER A 24 -13.69 3.45 11.70
C SER A 24 -13.00 4.52 10.84
N SER A 25 -12.00 5.21 11.39
CA SER A 25 -11.20 6.21 10.68
C SER A 25 -10.16 5.65 9.70
N SER A 26 -9.96 4.33 9.67
CA SER A 26 -9.07 3.66 8.72
C SER A 26 -9.75 3.34 7.38
N PHE A 27 -11.07 3.53 7.31
CA PHE A 27 -11.84 3.33 6.10
C PHE A 27 -11.92 4.64 5.31
N ASP A 28 -11.81 4.55 3.99
CA ASP A 28 -12.11 5.67 3.10
C ASP A 28 -13.63 5.92 2.99
N GLU A 29 -14.02 6.96 2.25
CA GLU A 29 -15.42 7.33 2.05
C GLU A 29 -16.23 6.23 1.36
N GLU A 30 -15.57 5.33 0.62
CA GLU A 30 -16.17 4.15 -0.01
C GLU A 30 -16.18 2.90 0.90
N GLY A 31 -15.70 2.99 2.14
CA GLY A 31 -15.64 1.88 3.08
C GLY A 31 -14.53 0.86 2.79
N ARG A 32 -13.50 1.24 2.04
CA ARG A 32 -12.32 0.42 1.76
C ARG A 32 -11.20 0.71 2.74
N VAL A 33 -10.33 -0.26 2.94
CA VAL A 33 -9.20 -0.17 3.87
C VAL A 33 -7.94 -0.80 3.28
N SER A 34 -6.79 -0.19 3.55
CA SER A 34 -5.50 -0.75 3.17
C SER A 34 -5.05 -1.84 4.15
N CYS A 35 -4.61 -2.99 3.62
CA CYS A 35 -4.11 -4.07 4.44
C CYS A 35 -2.72 -3.73 5.02
N GLN A 36 -2.61 -3.64 6.35
CA GLN A 36 -1.35 -3.37 7.05
C GLN A 36 -0.24 -4.40 6.80
N ASN A 37 -0.55 -5.57 6.25
CA ASN A 37 0.44 -6.61 5.92
C ASN A 37 0.90 -6.58 4.47
N CYS A 38 0.01 -6.27 3.52
CA CYS A 38 0.31 -6.42 2.09
C CYS A 38 -0.01 -5.18 1.24
N GLY A 39 -0.39 -4.05 1.84
CA GLY A 39 -0.70 -2.78 1.17
C GLY A 39 -1.97 -2.77 0.33
N LYS A 40 -2.48 -3.94 -0.09
CA LYS A 40 -3.68 -4.02 -0.92
C LYS A 40 -4.91 -3.46 -0.22
N VAL A 41 -5.61 -2.57 -0.93
CA VAL A 41 -6.89 -1.99 -0.52
C VAL A 41 -8.02 -2.97 -0.83
N PHE A 42 -8.92 -3.19 0.13
CA PHE A 42 -10.10 -4.02 -0.03
C PHE A 42 -11.31 -3.38 0.66
N GLY A 43 -12.52 -3.64 0.15
CA GLY A 43 -13.75 -3.26 0.84
C GLY A 43 -13.94 -4.09 2.10
N ALA A 44 -14.18 -3.46 3.25
CA ALA A 44 -14.76 -4.21 4.36
C ALA A 44 -16.10 -4.77 3.89
N ALA A 45 -16.37 -6.03 4.22
CA ALA A 45 -17.69 -6.59 3.98
C ALA A 45 -18.66 -5.79 4.86
N SER A 46 -19.26 -4.75 4.27
CA SER A 46 -20.32 -4.00 4.91
C SER A 46 -21.32 -5.05 5.39
N THR A 47 -21.67 -4.96 6.67
CA THR A 47 -22.50 -5.95 7.39
C THR A 47 -23.96 -5.89 6.92
N GLY A 48 -24.19 -5.64 5.64
CA GLY A 48 -25.47 -5.72 4.96
C GLY A 48 -25.73 -7.13 4.42
N PRO A 49 -27.02 -7.50 4.27
CA PRO A 49 -27.41 -8.80 3.76
C PRO A 49 -26.87 -8.99 2.34
N SER A 50 -26.13 -10.08 2.14
CA SER A 50 -25.44 -10.43 0.91
C SER A 50 -26.44 -10.56 -0.25
N ILE A 51 -26.46 -9.59 -1.17
CA ILE A 51 -27.15 -9.73 -2.46
C ILE A 51 -26.10 -10.09 -3.50
N GLY A 52 -26.36 -11.20 -4.20
CA GLY A 52 -25.41 -11.93 -5.04
C GLY A 52 -24.79 -11.11 -6.17
N GLY A 53 -23.51 -11.39 -6.40
CA GLY A 53 -22.71 -10.78 -7.45
C GLY A 53 -23.17 -11.17 -8.85
N GLN A 54 -23.05 -10.22 -9.76
CA GLN A 54 -22.93 -10.46 -11.20
C GLN A 54 -21.53 -10.03 -11.61
N GLY A 55 -20.82 -10.94 -12.30
CA GLY A 55 -19.46 -10.74 -12.76
C GLY A 55 -19.40 -9.65 -13.83
N LEU A 56 -18.50 -8.70 -13.61
CA LEU A 56 -18.11 -7.73 -14.63
C LEU A 56 -16.94 -8.35 -15.41
N GLU A 57 -17.17 -8.73 -16.65
CA GLU A 57 -16.10 -9.01 -17.61
C GLU A 57 -15.37 -7.70 -17.90
N ILE A 58 -14.08 -7.66 -17.63
CA ILE A 58 -13.20 -6.53 -17.98
C ILE A 58 -12.39 -7.00 -19.18
N ASP A 59 -12.69 -6.43 -20.35
CA ASP A 59 -11.86 -6.54 -21.55
C ASP A 59 -10.54 -5.81 -21.32
N VAL A 60 -9.44 -6.56 -21.28
CA VAL A 60 -8.09 -6.03 -21.12
C VAL A 60 -7.51 -5.77 -22.51
N GLU A 61 -7.44 -4.49 -22.91
CA GLU A 61 -6.72 -4.07 -24.11
C GLU A 61 -5.20 -4.31 -23.99
N PRO A 62 -4.51 -4.66 -25.08
CA PRO A 62 -3.09 -5.00 -25.06
C PRO A 62 -2.19 -3.77 -24.85
N THR A 63 -1.62 -3.68 -23.65
CA THR A 63 -0.72 -2.61 -23.21
C THR A 63 0.62 -2.63 -23.96
N THR A 64 1.07 -1.43 -24.31
CA THR A 64 2.33 -1.00 -24.94
C THR A 64 3.62 -1.69 -24.45
N PRO A 65 4.72 -1.69 -25.25
CA PRO A 65 5.99 -2.32 -24.89
C PRO A 65 6.56 -1.77 -23.57
N PHE A 66 6.64 -2.68 -22.60
CA PHE A 66 7.21 -2.50 -21.27
C PHE A 66 8.63 -1.92 -21.36
N ARG A 67 8.81 -0.67 -20.92
CA ARG A 67 10.14 -0.20 -20.52
C ARG A 67 10.52 -0.96 -19.26
N THR A 68 11.63 -1.69 -19.29
CA THR A 68 12.19 -2.40 -18.13
C THR A 68 12.45 -1.39 -17.02
N PRO A 69 11.64 -1.38 -15.94
CA PRO A 69 11.97 -0.56 -14.79
C PRO A 69 13.30 -1.08 -14.21
N SER A 70 14.09 -0.18 -13.63
CA SER A 70 15.24 -0.56 -12.83
C SER A 70 14.73 -1.40 -11.65
N LEU A 71 14.81 -2.72 -11.83
CA LEU A 71 14.28 -3.76 -10.95
C LEU A 71 15.16 -3.85 -9.70
N PHE A 72 14.82 -3.07 -8.67
CA PHE A 72 15.22 -3.42 -7.31
C PHE A 72 14.25 -4.51 -6.85
N SER A 73 14.73 -5.75 -6.84
CA SER A 73 13.99 -6.90 -6.33
C SER A 73 14.51 -7.24 -4.94
N GLU A 74 13.65 -7.22 -3.94
CA GLU A 74 13.99 -7.70 -2.60
C GLU A 74 13.51 -9.15 -2.43
N GLU A 75 14.36 -10.02 -1.89
CA GLU A 75 13.96 -11.37 -1.49
C GLU A 75 13.25 -11.33 -0.13
N ALA A 76 12.10 -12.00 -0.04
CA ALA A 76 11.38 -12.20 1.21
C ALA A 76 10.89 -13.64 1.34
N VAL A 77 10.57 -14.05 2.56
CA VAL A 77 10.05 -15.38 2.86
C VAL A 77 8.64 -15.24 3.41
N ARG A 78 7.68 -15.87 2.73
CA ARG A 78 6.30 -15.97 3.21
C ARG A 78 6.19 -17.13 4.19
N VAL A 79 5.84 -16.82 5.43
CA VAL A 79 5.77 -17.80 6.53
C VAL A 79 4.37 -17.82 7.13
N LYS A 80 3.81 -19.02 7.34
CA LYS A 80 2.56 -19.23 8.09
C LYS A 80 2.89 -19.68 9.52
N CYS A 81 2.44 -18.93 10.52
CA CYS A 81 2.63 -19.29 11.91
C CYS A 81 1.81 -20.55 12.29
N PRO A 82 2.43 -21.62 12.82
CA PRO A 82 1.73 -22.84 13.21
C PRO A 82 0.84 -22.65 14.45
N HIS A 83 1.12 -21.62 15.27
CA HIS A 83 0.39 -21.40 16.51
C HIS A 83 -0.89 -20.58 16.34
N CYS A 84 -0.89 -19.57 15.46
CA CYS A 84 -2.07 -18.69 15.27
C CYS A 84 -2.61 -18.67 13.84
N GLY A 85 -1.94 -19.34 12.89
CA GLY A 85 -2.38 -19.41 11.49
C GLY A 85 -2.14 -18.15 10.65
N ALA A 86 -1.64 -17.07 11.24
CA ALA A 86 -1.33 -15.82 10.53
C ALA A 86 -0.19 -16.02 9.52
N LYS A 87 -0.28 -15.32 8.38
CA LYS A 87 0.71 -15.36 7.30
C LYS A 87 1.41 -14.00 7.20
N TYR A 88 2.73 -14.01 7.22
CA TYR A 88 3.57 -12.81 7.14
C TYR A 88 4.66 -12.97 6.08
N LEU A 89 5.12 -11.85 5.53
CA LEU A 89 6.36 -11.78 4.78
C LEU A 89 7.47 -11.31 5.71
N TYR A 90 8.55 -12.09 5.80
CA TYR A 90 9.76 -11.73 6.53
C TYR A 90 10.90 -11.48 5.55
N LYS A 91 11.56 -10.34 5.68
CA LYS A 91 12.89 -10.12 5.08
C LYS A 91 13.96 -10.92 5.85
N ASP A 92 15.10 -11.18 5.23
CA ASP A 92 16.23 -11.89 5.86
C ASP A 92 16.71 -11.22 7.16
N GLU A 93 16.58 -9.90 7.25
CA GLU A 93 16.91 -9.12 8.46
C GLU A 93 16.04 -9.48 9.68
N HIS A 94 14.85 -10.03 9.48
CA HIS A 94 13.97 -10.46 10.57
C HIS A 94 14.28 -11.88 11.07
N ARG A 95 15.25 -12.54 10.46
CA ARG A 95 15.67 -13.89 10.82
C ARG A 95 16.61 -13.81 12.04
N THR A 96 16.33 -14.61 13.05
CA THR A 96 17.23 -14.73 14.21
C THR A 96 18.55 -15.42 13.82
N GLU A 97 19.57 -15.34 14.66
CA GLU A 97 20.84 -16.03 14.46
C GLU A 97 20.67 -17.56 14.34
N GLU A 98 19.64 -18.12 14.98
CA GLU A 98 19.25 -19.53 14.88
C GLU A 98 18.46 -19.87 13.60
N GLY A 99 18.24 -18.89 12.72
CA GLY A 99 17.50 -19.09 11.49
C GLY A 99 15.97 -19.09 11.62
N LYS A 100 15.43 -18.68 12.77
CA LYS A 100 13.97 -18.68 13.07
C LYS A 100 13.34 -17.31 12.85
N TYR A 101 12.01 -17.27 12.77
CA TYR A 101 11.24 -16.03 12.69
C TYR A 101 10.33 -15.86 13.91
N ARG A 102 10.13 -14.62 14.36
CA ARG A 102 9.19 -14.33 15.45
C ARG A 102 7.84 -13.88 14.90
N CYS A 103 6.77 -14.59 15.25
CA CYS A 103 5.43 -14.22 14.82
C CYS A 103 5.02 -12.84 15.34
N GLN A 104 4.70 -11.91 14.43
CA GLN A 104 4.25 -10.57 14.80
C GLN A 104 2.89 -10.57 15.53
N ASN A 105 2.06 -11.60 15.33
CA ASN A 105 0.75 -11.71 15.98
C ASN A 105 0.84 -12.27 17.41
N CYS A 106 1.49 -13.42 17.59
CA CYS A 106 1.48 -14.16 18.85
C CYS A 106 2.83 -14.16 19.59
N GLY A 107 3.87 -13.57 19.02
CA GLY A 107 5.21 -13.45 19.63
C GLY A 107 6.02 -14.75 19.70
N ARG A 108 5.47 -15.88 19.27
CA ARG A 108 6.15 -17.19 19.27
C ARG A 108 7.10 -17.33 18.10
N GLU A 109 8.17 -18.09 18.32
CA GLU A 109 9.12 -18.45 17.28
C GLU A 109 8.53 -19.47 16.29
N ILE A 110 9.01 -19.42 15.06
CA ILE A 110 8.58 -20.26 13.96
C ILE A 110 9.83 -20.91 13.35
N GLU A 111 9.90 -22.23 13.46
CA GLU A 111 10.86 -23.08 12.77
C GLU A 111 10.23 -23.57 11.46
N THR A 112 10.32 -22.78 10.41
CA THR A 112 9.91 -23.22 9.07
C THR A 112 10.67 -22.44 8.01
N ASP A 113 11.05 -23.12 6.93
CA ASP A 113 11.82 -22.52 5.84
C ASP A 113 10.97 -21.61 4.93
N GLY A 114 9.65 -21.57 5.15
CA GLY A 114 8.72 -20.71 4.42
C GLY A 114 8.77 -20.87 2.90
N GLU A 115 8.07 -19.98 2.20
CA GLU A 115 8.10 -19.90 0.73
C GLU A 115 8.86 -18.65 0.31
N ARG A 116 9.97 -18.80 -0.43
CA ARG A 116 10.71 -17.65 -0.97
C ARG A 116 9.88 -16.96 -2.05
N VAL A 117 9.69 -15.66 -1.87
CA VAL A 117 8.96 -14.78 -2.79
C VAL A 117 9.84 -13.57 -3.10
N VAL A 118 9.76 -13.09 -4.34
CA VAL A 118 10.47 -11.88 -4.75
C VAL A 118 9.46 -10.75 -4.73
N ILE A 119 9.75 -9.72 -3.96
CA ILE A 119 8.95 -8.50 -3.91
C ILE A 119 9.51 -7.57 -4.97
N TYR A 120 8.68 -7.22 -5.95
CA TYR A 120 9.02 -6.20 -6.93
C TYR A 120 8.43 -4.89 -6.42
N GLU A 121 9.29 -3.91 -6.17
CA GLU A 121 8.84 -2.53 -6.06
C GLU A 121 8.51 -2.04 -7.46
N THR A 122 7.23 -2.05 -7.79
CA THR A 122 6.78 -1.16 -8.86
C THR A 122 6.97 0.23 -8.30
N ARG A 123 7.98 0.95 -8.81
CA ARG A 123 8.04 2.40 -8.64
C ARG A 123 6.70 2.90 -9.13
N GLY A 124 5.80 3.20 -8.18
CA GLY A 124 4.62 3.96 -8.48
C GLY A 124 5.19 5.24 -9.05
N ASP A 125 5.10 5.41 -10.36
CA ASP A 125 5.19 6.72 -10.98
C ASP A 125 3.94 7.51 -10.55
N SER A 126 3.74 7.64 -9.24
CA SER A 126 3.13 8.81 -8.62
C SER A 126 4.14 9.95 -8.69
N GLY A 127 4.77 10.14 -9.86
CA GLY A 127 5.15 11.49 -10.24
C GLY A 127 3.88 12.31 -10.09
N PRO A 128 3.94 13.51 -9.48
CA PRO A 128 2.75 14.31 -9.33
C PRO A 128 2.18 14.45 -10.74
N ALA A 129 1.00 13.87 -10.96
CA ALA A 129 0.18 14.22 -12.10
C ALA A 129 -0.11 15.69 -11.88
N MET A 130 0.81 16.55 -12.33
CA MET A 130 0.61 17.97 -12.44
C MET A 130 -0.48 18.03 -13.49
N ASN A 131 -1.73 18.04 -13.03
CA ASN A 131 -2.89 18.25 -13.86
C ASN A 131 -2.51 19.43 -14.76
N GLY A 132 -2.52 19.24 -16.08
CA GLY A 132 -2.01 20.27 -17.00
C GLY A 132 -2.62 21.66 -16.72
N ALA A 133 -3.83 21.68 -16.19
CA ALA A 133 -4.51 22.86 -15.65
C ALA A 133 -3.70 23.62 -14.57
N ILE A 134 -3.08 22.92 -13.61
CA ILE A 134 -2.26 23.53 -12.55
C ILE A 134 -0.99 24.14 -13.15
N ALA A 135 -0.34 23.46 -14.08
CA ALA A 135 0.85 23.99 -14.75
C ALA A 135 0.54 25.25 -15.56
N VAL A 136 -0.58 25.27 -16.30
CA VAL A 136 -1.04 26.44 -17.06
C VAL A 136 -1.43 27.59 -16.12
N LEU A 137 -2.13 27.30 -15.02
CA LEU A 137 -2.51 28.31 -14.02
C LEU A 137 -1.27 29.00 -13.43
N LEU A 138 -0.25 28.21 -13.04
CA LEU A 138 1.01 28.76 -12.52
C LEU A 138 1.70 29.65 -13.56
N LEU A 139 1.75 29.24 -14.83
CA LEU A 139 2.35 30.01 -15.90
C LEU A 139 1.63 31.36 -16.12
N ILE A 140 0.29 31.38 -16.08
CA ILE A 140 -0.51 32.61 -16.17
C ILE A 140 -0.20 33.52 -14.99
N ILE A 141 -0.16 32.99 -13.76
CA ILE A 141 0.17 33.78 -12.57
C ILE A 141 1.56 34.43 -12.73
N PHE A 142 2.55 33.69 -13.22
CA PHE A 142 3.90 34.20 -13.46
C PHE A 142 3.97 35.31 -14.53
N LEU A 143 3.13 35.23 -15.57
CA LEU A 143 3.13 36.24 -16.64
C LEU A 143 2.40 37.53 -16.27
N PHE A 144 1.34 37.44 -15.45
CA PHE A 144 0.42 38.55 -15.21
C PHE A 144 0.48 39.14 -13.81
N VAL A 145 1.11 38.46 -12.84
CA VAL A 145 1.28 39.02 -11.49
C VAL A 145 2.68 39.62 -11.35
N PRO A 146 2.80 40.95 -11.13
CA PRO A 146 4.11 41.57 -10.98
C PRO A 146 4.85 40.99 -9.76
N ILE A 147 6.13 40.70 -9.96
CA ILE A 147 7.08 40.12 -8.99
C ILE A 147 6.96 40.67 -7.55
N PRO A 148 6.80 42.00 -7.30
CA PRO A 148 6.67 42.51 -5.93
C PRO A 148 5.45 41.98 -5.16
N ILE A 149 4.39 41.54 -5.84
CA ILE A 149 3.18 40.96 -5.20
C ILE A 149 3.36 39.45 -4.99
N MET A 150 4.15 38.79 -5.84
CA MET A 150 4.39 37.35 -5.78
C MET A 150 5.22 36.94 -4.57
N ILE A 151 6.27 37.71 -4.24
CA ILE A 151 7.23 37.34 -3.19
C ILE A 151 6.58 37.19 -1.81
N PRO A 152 5.74 38.13 -1.32
CA PRO A 152 5.06 37.99 -0.03
C PRO A 152 4.08 36.81 -0.01
N ALA A 153 3.33 36.59 -1.09
CA ALA A 153 2.35 35.51 -1.18
C ALA A 153 3.01 34.13 -1.15
N ILE A 154 4.12 33.94 -1.87
CA ILE A 154 4.90 32.70 -1.85
C ILE A 154 5.47 32.46 -0.45
N LEU A 155 6.01 33.49 0.21
CA LEU A 155 6.52 33.35 1.58
C LEU A 155 5.40 32.95 2.56
N CYS A 156 4.21 33.54 2.46
CA CYS A 156 3.06 33.13 3.28
C CYS A 156 2.65 31.66 3.03
N ILE A 157 2.61 31.22 1.77
CA ILE A 157 2.26 29.84 1.41
C ILE A 157 3.32 28.87 1.91
N LEU A 158 4.61 29.16 1.73
CA LEU A 158 5.70 28.30 2.20
C LEU A 158 5.73 28.22 3.73
N CYS A 159 5.47 29.31 4.44
CA CYS A 159 5.34 29.30 5.90
C CYS A 159 4.11 28.49 6.37
N GLY A 160 2.99 28.54 5.65
CA GLY A 160 1.80 27.74 5.95
C GLY A 160 1.98 26.24 5.67
N LEU A 161 2.63 25.90 4.55
CA LEU A 161 2.89 24.50 4.15
C LEU A 161 4.01 23.85 4.99
N GLY A 162 4.95 24.64 5.51
CA GLY A 162 6.03 24.16 6.38
C GLY A 162 5.58 23.52 7.69
N VAL A 163 4.33 23.75 8.12
CA VAL A 163 3.77 23.17 9.35
C VAL A 163 3.14 21.78 9.11
N SER A 164 2.83 21.39 7.87
CA SER A 164 2.05 20.17 7.59
C SER A 164 2.87 18.96 7.09
N ARG A 165 4.20 19.07 6.95
CA ARG A 165 5.04 17.94 6.52
C ARG A 165 5.59 17.15 7.72
N ALA A 166 4.73 16.39 8.37
CA ALA A 166 5.13 15.28 9.24
C ALA A 166 4.03 14.23 9.27
N THR A 167 3.88 13.49 8.16
CA THR A 167 3.31 12.12 8.04
C THR A 167 3.05 11.85 6.55
N GLY A 168 4.11 11.88 5.74
CA GLY A 168 4.05 11.23 4.44
C GLY A 168 4.07 9.73 4.69
N PHE A 169 2.90 9.11 4.73
CA PHE A 169 2.76 7.67 4.61
C PHE A 169 3.05 7.35 3.14
N ASP A 170 4.22 6.77 2.89
CA ASP A 170 4.68 6.38 1.55
C ASP A 170 3.88 5.14 1.15
N ASP A 171 2.86 5.35 0.32
CA ASP A 171 1.95 4.30 -0.15
C ASP A 171 2.60 3.64 -1.38
N THR A 172 3.71 2.94 -1.17
CA THR A 172 4.35 2.14 -2.22
C THR A 172 3.57 0.85 -2.41
N ASP A 173 2.92 0.74 -3.57
CA ASP A 173 2.26 -0.49 -4.01
C ASP A 173 3.30 -1.61 -4.21
N HIS A 174 3.43 -2.49 -3.22
CA HIS A 174 4.26 -3.70 -3.34
C HIS A 174 3.45 -4.81 -4.02
N VAL A 175 4.00 -5.37 -5.10
CA VAL A 175 3.43 -6.55 -5.77
C VAL A 175 4.25 -7.78 -5.37
N VAL A 176 3.61 -8.71 -4.66
CA VAL A 176 4.23 -9.98 -4.24
C VAL A 176 3.88 -11.06 -5.26
N VAL A 177 4.86 -11.53 -6.03
CA VAL A 177 4.69 -12.62 -7.00
C VAL A 177 5.28 -13.90 -6.42
N GLY A 178 4.51 -15.00 -6.45
CA GLY A 178 4.97 -16.31 -6.01
C GLY A 178 5.99 -16.88 -7.01
N LYS A 179 7.08 -17.47 -6.50
CA LYS A 179 8.14 -18.04 -7.36
C LYS A 179 7.66 -19.24 -8.19
N SER A 180 6.59 -19.91 -7.78
CA SER A 180 5.96 -21.02 -8.50
C SER A 180 5.26 -20.61 -9.81
N ASP A 181 5.04 -19.31 -10.03
CA ASP A 181 4.34 -18.80 -11.21
C ASP A 181 5.31 -18.18 -12.25
N GLN A 182 6.62 -18.22 -12.00
CA GLN A 182 7.62 -17.89 -13.01
C GLN A 182 7.71 -19.08 -13.97
N GLY A 183 7.34 -18.83 -15.23
CA GLY A 183 7.28 -19.83 -16.30
C GLY A 183 8.56 -20.65 -16.50
N PRO A 184 8.52 -21.64 -17.41
CA PRO A 184 9.52 -22.71 -17.47
C PRO A 184 10.95 -22.17 -17.59
N SER A 185 11.78 -22.45 -16.59
CA SER A 185 12.76 -23.52 -16.77
C SER A 185 13.45 -23.58 -18.14
N LEU A 186 14.20 -22.57 -18.59
CA LEU A 186 15.09 -22.75 -19.75
C LEU A 186 16.29 -23.60 -19.31
N ASP A 187 16.15 -24.91 -19.44
CA ASP A 187 17.26 -25.88 -19.45
C ASP A 187 17.98 -25.88 -20.81
#